data_AF-U9UEV1-F1
#
_entry.id   AF-U9UEV1-F1
#
_cell.length_a   1.000
_cell.length_b   1.000
_cell.length_c   1.000
_cell.angle_alpha   90.00
_cell.angle_beta   90.00
_cell.angle_gamma   90.00
#
_symmetry.space_group_name_H-M   'P 1'
#
loop_
_entity.id
_entity.type
_entity.pdbx_description
1 polymer ?
#
loop_
_entity_poly.entity_id
_entity_poly.type
_entity_poly.pdbx_seq_one_letter_code
_entity_poly.pdbx_strand_id
1 'polypeptide(L)' 'MSVIRREFAYAAINRSIALIDYNVHTDMHKQYEFKKQTVLADNSLTEDEKTYAIRWEQKELVKIVIKNV' A
#
# COMPACT_ATOMS: atom_id res chain seq x y z
N MET A 1 -20.60 1.47 -2.66
CA MET A 1 -19.50 2.45 -2.63
C MET A 1 -19.71 3.35 -1.43
N SER A 2 -18.99 3.02 -0.36
CA SER A 2 -18.92 3.81 0.87
C SER A 2 -18.03 5.03 0.68
N VAL A 3 -18.17 6.03 1.55
CA VAL A 3 -17.28 7.19 1.55
C VAL A 3 -15.87 6.72 1.92
N ILE A 4 -14.94 6.80 0.97
CA ILE A 4 -13.54 6.41 1.19
C ILE A 4 -12.85 7.47 2.06
N ARG A 5 -12.46 7.10 3.28
CA ARG A 5 -11.65 7.96 4.15
C ARG A 5 -10.19 7.84 3.75
N ARG A 6 -9.75 8.71 2.83
CA ARG A 6 -8.38 8.68 2.29
C ARG A 6 -7.29 8.71 3.37
N GLU A 7 -7.52 9.43 4.47
CA GLU A 7 -6.59 9.49 5.61
C GLU A 7 -6.33 8.13 6.24
N PHE A 8 -7.36 7.29 6.37
CA PHE A 8 -7.24 5.93 6.90
C PHE A 8 -6.46 5.04 5.94
N ALA A 9 -6.78 5.11 4.65
CA ALA A 9 -6.03 4.41 3.60
C ALA A 9 -4.54 4.80 3.60
N TYR A 10 -4.22 6.09 3.68
CA TYR A 10 -2.84 6.57 3.78
C TYR A 10 -2.15 6.15 5.07
N ALA A 11 -2.86 6.15 6.21
CA ALA A 11 -2.31 5.69 7.47
C ALA A 11 -1.95 4.20 7.43
N ALA A 12 -2.79 3.36 6.81
CA ALA A 12 -2.52 1.93 6.63
C ALA A 12 -1.32 1.69 5.70
N ILE A 13 -1.22 2.45 4.60
CA ILE A 13 -0.04 2.45 3.72
C ILE A 13 1.23 2.81 4.49
N ASN A 14 1.23 3.93 5.22
CA ASN A 14 2.39 4.37 5.98
C ASN A 14 2.80 3.36 7.06
N ARG A 15 1.83 2.73 7.73
CA ARG A 15 2.11 1.63 8.66
C ARG A 15 2.75 0.44 7.96
N SER A 16 2.27 0.06 6.78
CA SER A 16 2.87 -1.03 6.01
C SER A 16 4.31 -0.74 5.58
N ILE A 17 4.63 0.52 5.25
CA ILE A 17 5.99 0.98 4.94
C ILE A 17 6.87 0.97 6.19
N ALA A 18 6.33 1.32 7.36
CA ALA A 18 7.09 1.29 8.62
C ALA A 18 7.37 -0.13 9.12
N LEU A 19 6.49 -1.09 8.81
CA LEU A 19 6.59 -2.48 9.26
C LEU A 19 7.48 -3.35 8.37
N ILE A 20 7.77 -2.93 7.15
CA ILE A 20 8.47 -3.77 6.20
C ILE A 20 9.95 -3.93 6.57
N ASP A 21 10.40 -5.18 6.65
CA ASP A 21 11.83 -5.50 6.72
C ASP A 21 12.40 -5.58 5.29
N TYR A 22 13.19 -4.58 4.92
CA TYR A 22 13.82 -4.50 3.61
C TYR A 22 14.91 -5.55 3.37
N ASN A 23 15.41 -6.21 4.41
CA ASN A 23 16.35 -7.33 4.27
C ASN A 23 15.63 -8.64 3.89
N VAL A 24 14.35 -8.76 4.24
CA VAL A 24 13.50 -9.92 3.89
C VAL A 24 12.78 -9.67 2.56
N HIS A 25 12.20 -8.48 2.38
CA HIS A 25 11.49 -8.07 1.18
C HIS A 25 12.41 -7.29 0.24
N THR A 26 13.40 -7.98 -0.32
CA THR A 26 14.53 -7.36 -1.02
C THR A 26 14.18 -6.74 -2.37
N ASP A 27 13.17 -7.26 -3.07
CA ASP A 27 12.72 -6.75 -4.36
C ASP A 27 11.37 -6.02 -4.27
N MET A 28 11.12 -5.13 -5.24
CA MET A 28 9.92 -4.29 -5.25
C MET A 28 8.62 -5.11 -5.26
N HIS A 29 8.62 -6.30 -5.87
CA HIS A 29 7.43 -7.15 -5.93
C HIS A 29 7.11 -7.73 -4.55
N LYS A 30 8.12 -8.25 -3.84
CA LYS A 30 7.98 -8.69 -2.44
C LYS A 30 7.55 -7.56 -1.52
N GLN A 31 8.07 -6.34 -1.72
CA GLN A 31 7.67 -5.19 -0.94
C GLN A 31 6.22 -4.81 -1.19
N TYR A 32 5.78 -4.85 -2.45
CA TYR A 32 4.39 -4.60 -2.80
C TYR A 32 3.44 -5.65 -2.20
N GLU A 33 3.76 -6.95 -2.33
CA GLU A 33 2.91 -8.01 -1.76
C GLU A 33 2.85 -7.93 -0.23
N PHE A 34 3.95 -7.61 0.45
CA PHE A 34 3.93 -7.36 1.89
C PHE A 34 2.99 -6.21 2.27
N LYS A 35 3.18 -5.03 1.65
CA LYS A 35 2.35 -3.85 1.94
C LYS A 35 0.88 -4.10 1.66
N LYS A 36 0.58 -4.78 0.55
CA LYS A 36 -0.77 -5.20 0.16
C LYS A 36 -1.40 -6.13 1.21
N GLN A 37 -0.68 -7.14 1.69
CA GLN A 37 -1.17 -8.03 2.75
C GLN A 37 -1.41 -7.27 4.06
N THR A 38 -0.52 -6.37 4.46
CA THR A 38 -0.70 -5.53 5.65
C THR A 38 -1.96 -4.67 5.54
N VAL A 39 -2.19 -4.02 4.39
CA VAL A 39 -3.39 -3.21 4.14
C VAL A 39 -4.66 -4.08 4.15
N LEU A 40 -4.63 -5.27 3.54
CA LEU A 40 -5.79 -6.18 3.50
C LEU A 40 -6.17 -6.71 4.89
N ALA A 41 -5.18 -6.91 5.77
CA ALA A 41 -5.37 -7.35 7.15
C ALA A 41 -5.81 -6.23 8.11
N ASP A 42 -5.79 -4.97 7.68
CA ASP A 42 -6.20 -3.85 8.52
C ASP A 42 -7.73 -3.80 8.66
N ASN A 43 -8.22 -4.28 9.81
CA ASN A 43 -9.65 -4.31 10.15
C ASN A 43 -10.24 -2.91 10.42
N SER A 44 -9.43 -1.85 10.49
CA SER A 44 -9.92 -0.46 10.60
C SER A 44 -10.40 0.13 9.27
N LEU A 45 -10.10 -0.57 8.15
CA LEU A 45 -10.49 -0.18 6.80
C LEU A 45 -11.71 -0.94 6.31
N THR A 46 -12.54 -0.26 5.53
CA THR A 46 -13.55 -0.93 4.69
C THR A 46 -12.92 -1.56 3.44
N GLU A 47 -13.61 -2.48 2.79
CA GLU A 47 -13.13 -3.11 1.54
C GLU A 47 -12.89 -2.09 0.41
N ASP A 48 -13.70 -1.02 0.35
CA ASP A 48 -13.50 0.09 -0.58
C ASP A 48 -12.20 0.86 -0.27
N GLU A 49 -11.90 1.07 1.01
CA GLU A 49 -10.69 1.75 1.48
C GLU A 49 -9.43 0.91 1.24
N LYS A 50 -9.48 -0.41 1.49
CA LYS A 50 -8.40 -1.35 1.16
C LYS A 50 -8.11 -1.32 -0.35
N THR A 51 -9.15 -1.39 -1.17
CA THR A 51 -9.04 -1.34 -2.62
C THR A 51 -8.41 -0.02 -3.08
N TYR A 52 -8.82 1.10 -2.48
CA TYR A 52 -8.24 2.42 -2.76
C TYR A 52 -6.76 2.48 -2.42
N ALA A 53 -6.36 2.03 -1.23
CA ALA A 53 -4.98 2.01 -0.76
C ALA A 53 -4.06 1.20 -1.69
N ILE A 54 -4.48 -0.01 -2.08
CA ILE A 54 -3.71 -0.89 -2.98
C ILE A 54 -3.52 -0.23 -4.35
N ARG A 55 -4.57 0.38 -4.91
CA ARG A 55 -4.50 1.11 -6.19
C ARG A 55 -3.57 2.32 -6.11
N TRP A 56 -3.57 3.02 -4.97
CA TRP A 56 -2.67 4.15 -4.73
C TRP A 56 -1.20 3.71 -4.75
N GLU A 57 -0.87 2.66 -4.00
CA GLU A 57 0.48 2.06 -3.98
C GLU A 57 0.96 1.65 -5.37
N GLN A 58 0.11 0.99 -6.16
CA GLN A 58 0.44 0.58 -7.52
C GLN A 58 0.72 1.79 -8.43
N LYS A 59 -0.05 2.89 -8.29
CA LYS A 59 0.12 4.10 -9.09
C LYS A 59 1.41 4.85 -8.75
N GLU A 60 1.80 4.89 -7.48
CA GLU A 60 3.06 5.51 -7.06
C GLU A 60 4.28 4.72 -7.54
N LEU A 61 4.23 3.37 -7.53
CA LEU A 61 5.28 2.52 -8.10
C LEU A 61 5.54 2.82 -9.59
N VAL A 62 4.48 2.97 -10.39
CA VAL A 62 4.61 3.26 -11.84
C VAL A 62 5.24 4.65 -12.08
N LYS A 63 4.95 5.65 -11.24
CA LYS A 63 5.58 6.99 -11.37
C LYS A 63 7.07 6.96 -11.07
N ILE A 64 7.51 6.15 -10.11
CA ILE A 64 8.94 6.01 -9.76
C ILE A 64 9.72 5.39 -10.92
N VAL A 65 9.15 4.39 -11.60
CA VAL A 65 9.79 3.76 -12.76
C VAL A 65 9.90 4.74 -13.94
N ILE A 66 8.88 5.56 -14.19
CA ILE A 66 8.87 6.51 -15.32
C ILE A 66 9.78 7.73 -15.07
N LYS A 67 9.98 8.15 -13.81
CA LYS A 67 10.86 9.29 -13.47
C LYS A 67 12.36 8.97 -13.51
N ASN A 68 12.73 7.70 -13.59
CA ASN A 68 14.12 7.24 -13.63
C ASN A 68 14.58 6.85 -15.06
N VAL A 69 13.85 7.29 -16.09
CA VAL A 69 14.20 7.15 -17.52
C VAL A 69 14.45 8.52 -18.12
#